data_AF-A0A9N9PEK7-F1
#
_entry.id   AF-A0A9N9PEK7-F1
#
_cell.length_a   1.000
_cell.length_b   1.000
_cell.length_c   1.000
_cell.angle_alpha   90.00
_cell.angle_beta   90.00
_cell.angle_gamma   90.00
#
_symmetry.space_group_name_H-M   'P 1'
#
loop_
_entity.id
_entity.type
_entity.pdbx_description
1 polymer ?
#
loop_
_entity_poly.entity_id
_entity_poly.type
_entity_poly.pdbx_seq_one_letter_code
_entity_poly.pdbx_strand_id
1 'polypeptide(L)'
;SDSDINNTQQECDLNDMENILSQEFVDRILELFDNAPTTERTITSYCSFFRRCFDIIPFESPVRIHLYEIIFGQEPHALFGSVLSRVLLSEEEYQPGIFIKLIQNGKANLNRSVRLNTINTSLGKCGVDSPIMALCCDVLQNDFFAKWNIEDLMNSYRDAINVLCSQNFELLSLVLAVALLKEFVNYLWNSLESVQNSETEFMKFSDKISNIDEMIDNINQDME
;
A
#
# COMPACT_ATOMS: atom_id res chain seq x y z
N SER A 1 -49.77 -21.00 38.52
CA SER A 1 -48.69 -21.98 38.60
C SER A 1 -48.57 -22.58 37.21
N ASP A 2 -47.85 -21.89 36.34
CA ASP A 2 -46.44 -22.19 35.99
C ASP A 2 -46.42 -23.33 34.95
N SER A 3 -45.85 -23.22 33.76
CA SER A 3 -44.94 -22.21 33.23
C SER A 3 -44.84 -22.40 31.72
N ASP A 4 -45.05 -21.31 30.97
CA ASP A 4 -44.47 -21.11 29.66
C ASP A 4 -42.94 -21.13 29.80
N ILE A 5 -42.27 -22.07 29.14
CA ILE A 5 -40.82 -21.97 28.91
C ILE A 5 -40.63 -21.87 27.41
N ASN A 6 -40.45 -20.63 26.99
CA ASN A 6 -40.09 -20.21 25.65
C ASN A 6 -38.87 -21.00 25.16
N ASN A 7 -39.05 -21.63 24.00
CA ASN A 7 -37.96 -21.92 23.06
C ASN A 7 -37.36 -20.59 22.61
N THR A 8 -36.36 -20.08 23.34
CA THR A 8 -35.41 -19.14 22.78
C THR A 8 -34.32 -19.96 22.12
N GLN A 9 -34.62 -20.50 20.94
CA GLN A 9 -33.56 -20.79 19.97
C GLN A 9 -33.02 -19.42 19.56
N GLN A 10 -31.94 -19.02 20.23
CA GLN A 10 -31.04 -18.02 19.73
C GLN A 10 -30.51 -18.58 18.40
N GLU A 11 -31.08 -18.11 17.29
CA GLU A 11 -30.44 -18.17 15.99
C GLU A 11 -29.10 -17.46 16.17
N CYS A 12 -28.05 -18.22 16.47
CA CYS A 12 -26.69 -17.79 16.18
C CYS A 12 -26.66 -17.61 14.67
N ASP A 13 -26.64 -16.35 14.23
CA ASP A 13 -26.43 -15.97 12.85
C ASP A 13 -25.22 -16.76 12.32
N LEU A 14 -25.49 -17.68 11.39
CA LEU A 14 -24.48 -18.55 10.79
C LEU A 14 -23.40 -17.74 10.03
N ASN A 15 -23.63 -16.45 9.80
CA ASN A 15 -22.66 -15.50 9.24
C ASN A 15 -21.57 -15.06 10.24
N ASP A 16 -21.79 -15.16 11.55
CA ASP A 16 -20.81 -14.74 12.57
C ASP A 16 -19.72 -15.79 12.82
N MET A 17 -19.96 -17.04 12.43
CA MET A 17 -18.97 -18.12 12.56
C MET A 17 -17.84 -18.07 11.51
N GLU A 18 -17.95 -17.22 10.48
CA GLU A 18 -16.90 -17.03 9.47
C GLU A 18 -15.84 -15.99 9.87
N ASN A 19 -16.14 -15.12 10.85
CA ASN A 19 -15.20 -14.08 11.30
C ASN A 19 -14.51 -14.49 12.60
N ILE A 20 -13.24 -14.89 12.51
CA ILE A 20 -12.40 -15.27 13.67
C ILE A 20 -12.36 -14.16 14.74
N LEU A 21 -12.46 -12.89 14.32
CA LEU A 21 -12.59 -11.71 15.18
C LEU A 21 -13.74 -10.85 14.65
N SER A 22 -14.59 -10.30 15.52
CA SER A 22 -15.63 -9.34 15.14
C SER A 22 -15.08 -7.90 15.09
N GLN A 23 -15.75 -7.02 14.35
CA GLN A 23 -15.43 -5.59 14.32
C GLN A 23 -15.53 -4.96 15.72
N GLU A 24 -16.59 -5.27 16.48
CA GLU A 24 -16.75 -4.77 17.86
C GLU A 24 -15.59 -5.16 18.78
N PHE A 25 -15.06 -6.38 18.61
CA PHE A 25 -13.90 -6.82 19.37
C PHE A 25 -12.67 -5.98 19.01
N VAL A 26 -12.42 -5.77 17.72
CA VAL A 26 -11.31 -4.94 17.23
C VAL A 26 -11.42 -3.53 17.81
N ASP A 27 -12.59 -2.91 17.70
CA ASP A 27 -12.81 -1.53 18.19
C ASP A 27 -12.55 -1.41 19.68
N ARG A 28 -13.04 -2.35 20.49
CA ARG A 28 -12.76 -2.35 21.94
C ARG A 28 -11.27 -2.44 22.25
N ILE A 29 -10.51 -3.25 21.51
CA ILE A 29 -9.06 -3.35 21.72
C ILE A 29 -8.37 -2.04 21.32
N LEU A 30 -8.80 -1.40 20.24
CA LEU A 30 -8.25 -0.11 19.81
C LEU A 30 -8.56 1.00 20.81
N GLU A 31 -9.77 1.06 21.35
CA GLU A 31 -10.14 1.97 22.45
C GLU A 31 -9.23 1.78 23.67
N LEU A 32 -8.84 0.55 24.00
CA LEU A 32 -7.90 0.31 25.11
C LEU A 32 -6.50 0.89 24.82
N PHE A 33 -6.06 0.88 23.56
CA PHE A 33 -4.79 1.51 23.17
C PHE A 33 -4.88 3.03 23.19
N ASP A 34 -5.98 3.61 22.71
CA ASP A 34 -6.19 5.07 22.69
C ASP A 34 -6.25 5.66 24.11
N ASN A 35 -6.80 4.91 25.07
CA ASN A 35 -6.87 5.31 26.47
C ASN A 35 -5.56 5.04 27.25
N ALA A 36 -4.59 4.36 26.66
CA ALA A 36 -3.32 4.06 27.31
C ALA A 36 -2.27 5.17 27.06
N PRO A 37 -1.34 5.42 28.00
CA PRO A 37 -0.25 6.36 27.76
C PRO A 37 0.60 5.96 26.55
N THR A 38 0.95 6.92 25.70
CA THR A 38 1.84 6.70 24.56
C THR A 38 3.25 6.38 25.03
N THR A 39 3.63 5.10 24.95
CA THR A 39 4.94 4.57 25.33
C THR A 39 5.42 3.63 24.22
N GLU A 40 6.72 3.36 24.17
CA GLU A 40 7.26 2.39 23.22
C GLU A 40 6.57 1.01 23.32
N ARG A 41 6.24 0.59 24.55
CA ARG A 41 5.52 -0.66 24.79
C ARG A 41 4.10 -0.64 24.20
N THR A 42 3.35 0.45 24.38
CA THR A 42 1.97 0.54 23.87
C THR A 42 1.98 0.64 22.34
N ILE A 43 2.88 1.42 21.74
CA ILE A 43 3.08 1.48 20.28
C ILE A 43 3.44 0.11 19.71
N THR A 44 4.38 -0.60 20.33
CA THR A 44 4.79 -1.95 19.89
C THR A 44 3.63 -2.95 19.98
N SER A 45 2.85 -2.88 21.06
CA SER A 45 1.69 -3.76 21.27
C SER A 45 0.58 -3.48 20.27
N TYR A 46 0.32 -2.20 19.99
CA TYR A 46 -0.61 -1.75 18.96
C TYR A 46 -0.22 -2.27 17.57
N CYS A 47 1.03 -2.08 17.16
CA CYS A 47 1.50 -2.58 15.86
C CYS A 47 1.45 -4.12 15.79
N SER A 48 1.79 -4.81 16.88
CA SER A 48 1.71 -6.27 16.98
C SER A 48 0.27 -6.76 16.82
N PHE A 49 -0.70 -6.08 17.45
CA PHE A 49 -2.11 -6.40 17.34
C PHE A 49 -2.58 -6.36 15.87
N PHE A 50 -2.26 -5.30 15.13
CA PHE A 50 -2.61 -5.22 13.71
C PHE A 50 -1.98 -6.33 12.88
N ARG A 51 -0.68 -6.59 13.05
CA ARG A 51 0.00 -7.69 12.33
C ARG A 51 -0.70 -9.02 12.57
N ARG A 52 -1.05 -9.32 13.83
CA ARG A 52 -1.75 -10.55 14.20
C ARG A 52 -3.15 -10.61 13.60
N CYS A 53 -3.90 -9.51 13.61
CA CYS A 53 -5.20 -9.43 12.94
C CYS A 53 -5.04 -9.77 11.45
N PHE A 54 -4.04 -9.22 10.78
CA PHE A 54 -3.80 -9.47 9.37
C PHE A 54 -3.28 -10.87 9.03
N ASP A 55 -2.67 -11.57 9.99
CA ASP A 55 -2.24 -12.95 9.81
C ASP A 55 -3.41 -13.95 9.91
N ILE A 56 -4.48 -13.61 10.63
CA ILE A 56 -5.58 -14.55 10.90
C ILE A 56 -6.88 -14.21 10.18
N ILE A 57 -7.17 -12.92 9.92
CA ILE A 57 -8.41 -12.50 9.29
C ILE A 57 -8.33 -12.71 7.77
N PRO A 58 -9.26 -13.44 7.12
CA PRO A 58 -9.24 -13.62 5.67
C PRO A 58 -9.36 -12.32 4.87
N PHE A 59 -8.94 -12.33 3.61
CA PHE A 59 -9.00 -11.17 2.71
C PHE A 59 -10.43 -10.73 2.36
N GLU A 60 -11.38 -11.65 2.40
CA GLU A 60 -12.78 -11.42 2.08
C GLU A 60 -13.58 -10.95 3.30
N SER A 61 -12.98 -10.96 4.50
CA SER A 61 -13.66 -10.56 5.73
C SER A 61 -13.95 -9.06 5.76
N PRO A 62 -15.17 -8.64 6.14
CA PRO A 62 -15.50 -7.22 6.34
C PRO A 62 -14.63 -6.57 7.42
N VAL A 63 -14.16 -7.34 8.41
CA VAL A 63 -13.26 -6.84 9.45
C VAL A 63 -11.92 -6.41 8.86
N ARG A 64 -11.48 -7.02 7.76
CA ARG A 64 -10.25 -6.59 7.08
C ARG A 64 -10.41 -5.21 6.42
N ILE A 65 -11.58 -4.94 5.85
CA ILE A 65 -11.93 -3.62 5.31
C ILE A 65 -11.85 -2.58 6.42
N HIS A 66 -12.49 -2.85 7.55
CA HIS A 66 -12.46 -1.98 8.73
C HIS A 66 -11.04 -1.68 9.22
N LEU A 67 -10.18 -2.70 9.30
CA LEU A 67 -8.77 -2.53 9.67
C LEU A 67 -7.98 -1.68 8.68
N TYR A 68 -8.28 -1.77 7.37
CA TYR A 68 -7.67 -0.90 6.36
C TYR A 68 -8.14 0.54 6.53
N GLU A 69 -9.42 0.75 6.85
CA GLU A 69 -9.95 2.08 7.10
C GLU A 69 -9.19 2.79 8.21
N ILE A 70 -8.97 2.09 9.32
CA ILE A 70 -8.26 2.59 10.50
C ILE A 70 -6.80 2.88 10.17
N ILE A 71 -6.07 1.91 9.60
CA ILE A 71 -4.62 2.05 9.43
C ILE A 71 -4.23 3.13 8.43
N PHE A 72 -4.94 3.21 7.30
CA PHE A 72 -4.62 4.19 6.27
C PHE A 72 -5.30 5.54 6.52
N GLY A 73 -6.23 5.61 7.47
CA GLY A 73 -6.99 6.81 7.82
C GLY A 73 -6.46 7.57 9.04
N GLN A 74 -5.31 7.18 9.60
CA GLN A 74 -4.76 7.77 10.81
C GLN A 74 -3.31 8.25 10.64
N GLU A 75 -2.86 9.09 11.57
CA GLU A 75 -1.49 9.54 11.61
C GLU A 75 -0.53 8.40 12.00
N PRO A 76 0.60 8.23 11.30
CA PRO A 76 1.51 7.15 11.59
C PRO A 76 2.37 7.41 12.84
N HIS A 77 2.24 6.54 13.85
CA HIS A 77 3.21 6.27 14.90
C HIS A 77 4.49 5.55 14.42
N ALA A 78 5.50 5.55 15.31
CA ALA A 78 6.70 4.73 15.14
C ALA A 78 6.34 3.25 14.88
N LEU A 79 7.16 2.56 14.08
CA LEU A 79 7.00 1.16 13.68
C LEU A 79 5.83 0.85 12.72
N PHE A 80 4.96 1.80 12.37
CA PHE A 80 3.85 1.52 11.44
C PHE A 80 4.28 1.06 10.06
N GLY A 81 5.43 1.50 9.56
CA GLY A 81 5.90 1.12 8.22
C GLY A 81 5.89 -0.39 8.03
N SER A 82 6.23 -1.14 9.07
CA SER A 82 6.19 -2.61 9.05
C SER A 82 4.77 -3.22 8.99
N VAL A 83 3.76 -2.55 9.55
CA VAL A 83 2.36 -2.97 9.47
C VAL A 83 1.82 -2.66 8.07
N LEU A 84 2.11 -1.46 7.55
CA LEU A 84 1.77 -1.07 6.19
C LEU A 84 2.41 -2.00 5.16
N SER A 85 3.68 -2.31 5.35
CA SER A 85 4.42 -3.27 4.52
C SER A 85 3.72 -4.62 4.49
N ARG A 86 3.36 -5.16 5.66
CA ARG A 86 2.61 -6.42 5.77
C ARG A 86 1.30 -6.36 4.99
N VAL A 87 0.55 -5.28 5.11
CA VAL A 87 -0.74 -5.12 4.41
C VAL A 87 -0.54 -5.01 2.90
N LEU A 88 0.25 -4.04 2.46
CA LEU A 88 0.44 -3.73 1.04
C LEU A 88 1.03 -4.93 0.30
N LEU A 89 2.11 -5.53 0.82
CA LEU A 89 2.71 -6.70 0.18
C LEU A 89 1.75 -7.90 0.16
N SER A 90 0.89 -8.06 1.18
CA SER A 90 -0.10 -9.13 1.18
C SER A 90 -1.17 -8.95 0.10
N GLU A 91 -1.54 -7.72 -0.27
CA GLU A 91 -2.44 -7.49 -1.41
C GLU A 91 -1.80 -7.87 -2.75
N GLU A 92 -0.51 -7.60 -2.91
CA GLU A 92 0.24 -7.99 -4.09
C GLU A 92 0.46 -9.51 -4.16
N GLU A 93 0.67 -10.17 -3.01
CA GLU A 93 0.71 -11.64 -2.92
C GLU A 93 -0.65 -12.28 -3.25
N TYR A 94 -1.74 -11.68 -2.76
CA TYR A 94 -3.10 -12.15 -3.01
C TYR A 94 -3.52 -11.94 -4.48
N GLN A 95 -3.15 -10.82 -5.08
CA GLN A 95 -3.42 -10.51 -6.48
C GLN A 95 -2.15 -10.04 -7.19
N PRO A 96 -1.33 -10.97 -7.73
CA PRO A 96 -0.08 -10.62 -8.38
C PRO A 96 -0.22 -9.60 -9.52
N GLY A 97 0.68 -8.63 -9.53
CA GLY A 97 0.76 -7.52 -10.46
C GLY A 97 -0.33 -6.46 -10.25
N ILE A 98 -1.04 -6.45 -9.11
CA ILE A 98 -2.10 -5.46 -8.87
C ILE A 98 -1.53 -4.05 -8.77
N PHE A 99 -0.34 -3.89 -8.22
CA PHE A 99 0.30 -2.57 -8.15
C PHE A 99 0.57 -1.97 -9.53
N ILE A 100 1.05 -2.76 -10.49
CA ILE A 100 1.26 -2.27 -11.86
C ILE A 100 -0.05 -1.99 -12.56
N LYS A 101 -1.06 -2.85 -12.37
CA LYS A 101 -2.41 -2.60 -12.90
C LYS A 101 -3.00 -1.30 -12.33
N LEU A 102 -2.73 -0.96 -11.07
CA LEU A 102 -3.17 0.30 -10.45
C LEU A 102 -2.44 1.52 -11.01
N ILE A 103 -1.15 1.40 -11.34
CA ILE A 103 -0.42 2.48 -12.03
C ILE A 103 -1.00 2.69 -13.44
N GLN A 104 -1.26 1.60 -14.17
CA GLN A 104 -1.79 1.64 -15.54
C GLN A 104 -3.25 2.12 -15.64
N ASN A 105 -4.11 1.68 -14.73
CA ASN A 105 -5.53 2.04 -14.72
C ASN A 105 -6.10 1.95 -13.30
N GLY A 106 -5.78 2.95 -12.47
CA GLY A 106 -6.20 3.02 -11.07
C GLY A 106 -7.70 2.84 -10.90
N LYS A 107 -8.50 3.68 -11.57
CA LYS A 107 -9.96 3.71 -11.43
C LYS A 107 -10.61 2.34 -11.70
N ALA A 108 -10.25 1.68 -12.80
CA ALA A 108 -10.86 0.40 -13.15
C ALA A 108 -10.49 -0.71 -12.16
N ASN A 109 -9.26 -0.71 -11.65
CA ASN A 109 -8.78 -1.74 -10.73
C ASN A 109 -9.28 -1.51 -9.30
N LEU A 110 -9.37 -0.27 -8.83
CA LEU A 110 -9.98 0.06 -7.54
C LEU A 110 -11.46 -0.31 -7.50
N ASN A 111 -12.22 -0.03 -8.58
CA ASN A 111 -13.63 -0.42 -8.66
C ASN A 111 -13.86 -1.94 -8.54
N ARG A 112 -12.84 -2.76 -8.82
CA ARG A 112 -12.92 -4.23 -8.73
C ARG A 112 -12.48 -4.78 -7.37
N SER A 113 -11.82 -3.96 -6.56
CA SER A 113 -11.28 -4.38 -5.27
C SER A 113 -11.75 -3.42 -4.18
N VAL A 114 -12.73 -3.87 -3.40
CA VAL A 114 -13.24 -3.12 -2.23
C VAL A 114 -12.09 -2.77 -1.29
N ARG A 115 -11.18 -3.71 -1.00
CA ARG A 115 -10.00 -3.51 -0.14
C ARG A 115 -9.09 -2.37 -0.59
N LEU A 116 -8.57 -2.45 -1.81
CA LEU A 116 -7.71 -1.40 -2.37
C LEU A 116 -8.44 -0.06 -2.51
N ASN A 117 -9.73 -0.08 -2.83
CA ASN A 117 -10.54 1.14 -2.85
C ASN A 117 -10.69 1.73 -1.45
N THR A 118 -10.86 0.91 -0.42
CA THR A 118 -10.87 1.35 0.97
C THR A 118 -9.56 2.05 1.33
N ILE A 119 -8.40 1.45 1.00
CA ILE A 119 -7.09 2.09 1.18
C ILE A 119 -7.07 3.46 0.48
N ASN A 120 -7.44 3.52 -0.81
CA ASN A 120 -7.47 4.75 -1.60
C ASN A 120 -8.34 5.83 -0.94
N THR A 121 -9.55 5.48 -0.52
CA THR A 121 -10.48 6.43 0.11
C THR A 121 -10.00 6.88 1.49
N SER A 122 -9.36 6.01 2.27
CA SER A 122 -8.78 6.38 3.57
C SER A 122 -7.63 7.35 3.43
N LEU A 123 -6.72 7.12 2.50
CA LEU A 123 -5.65 8.08 2.18
C LEU A 123 -6.24 9.46 1.80
N GLY A 124 -7.36 9.47 1.08
CA GLY A 124 -8.06 10.71 0.70
C GLY A 124 -8.62 11.51 1.85
N LYS A 125 -8.95 10.88 2.98
CA LYS A 125 -9.37 11.57 4.19
C LYS A 125 -8.20 12.30 4.88
N CYS A 126 -6.97 11.81 4.71
CA CYS A 126 -5.77 12.39 5.31
C CYS A 126 -5.18 13.54 4.48
N GLY A 127 -5.36 13.51 3.15
CA GLY A 127 -4.82 14.49 2.22
C GLY A 127 -3.51 14.06 1.57
N VAL A 128 -3.21 14.64 0.40
CA VAL A 128 -2.11 14.24 -0.50
C VAL A 128 -0.73 14.33 0.16
N ASP A 129 -0.51 15.35 0.99
CA ASP A 129 0.77 15.61 1.65
C ASP A 129 0.85 15.02 3.07
N SER A 130 -0.02 14.05 3.37
CA SER A 130 -0.10 13.47 4.72
C SER A 130 1.10 12.58 5.04
N PRO A 131 1.53 12.50 6.33
CA PRO A 131 2.61 11.61 6.74
C PRO A 131 2.33 10.13 6.42
N ILE A 132 1.07 9.70 6.42
CA ILE A 132 0.70 8.32 6.07
C ILE A 132 0.96 8.02 4.58
N MET A 133 0.71 8.97 3.68
CA MET A 133 1.02 8.82 2.25
C MET A 133 2.53 8.74 2.02
N ALA A 134 3.30 9.63 2.65
CA ALA A 134 4.76 9.60 2.59
C ALA A 134 5.32 8.25 3.08
N LEU A 135 4.82 7.76 4.21
CA LEU A 135 5.23 6.47 4.76
C LEU A 135 4.85 5.30 3.84
N CYS A 136 3.67 5.33 3.20
CA CYS A 136 3.30 4.32 2.21
C CYS A 136 4.26 4.32 1.02
N CYS A 137 4.64 5.51 0.52
CA CYS A 137 5.62 5.63 -0.55
C CYS A 137 6.97 5.03 -0.14
N ASP A 138 7.45 5.33 1.07
CA ASP A 138 8.71 4.80 1.60
C ASP A 138 8.66 3.27 1.75
N VAL A 139 7.56 2.74 2.26
CA VAL A 139 7.36 1.28 2.40
C VAL A 139 7.38 0.60 1.04
N LEU A 140 6.61 1.09 0.07
CA LEU A 140 6.54 0.48 -1.25
C LEU A 140 7.86 0.61 -2.01
N GLN A 141 8.56 1.73 -1.86
CA GLN A 141 9.89 1.89 -2.42
C GLN A 141 10.85 0.82 -1.85
N ASN A 142 11.00 0.77 -0.53
CA ASN A 142 12.01 -0.05 0.12
C ASN A 142 11.68 -1.56 0.11
N ASP A 143 10.40 -1.92 0.23
CA ASP A 143 10.01 -3.31 0.45
C ASP A 143 9.47 -3.99 -0.81
N PHE A 144 9.02 -3.22 -1.81
CA PHE A 144 8.51 -3.74 -3.08
C PHE A 144 9.43 -3.39 -4.25
N PHE A 145 9.56 -2.11 -4.60
CA PHE A 145 10.28 -1.68 -5.80
C PHE A 145 11.80 -1.83 -5.71
N ALA A 146 12.41 -1.77 -4.53
CA ALA A 146 13.85 -2.00 -4.36
C ALA A 146 14.30 -3.42 -4.78
N LYS A 147 13.35 -4.36 -4.94
CA LYS A 147 13.61 -5.71 -5.46
C LYS A 147 13.62 -5.78 -6.98
N TRP A 148 13.14 -4.74 -7.66
CA TRP A 148 13.01 -4.69 -9.10
C TRP A 148 14.34 -4.31 -9.75
N ASN A 149 14.57 -4.82 -10.95
CA ASN A 149 15.69 -4.36 -11.76
C ASN A 149 15.29 -3.12 -12.59
N ILE A 150 16.27 -2.50 -13.24
CA ILE A 150 16.04 -1.30 -14.05
C ILE A 150 15.08 -1.54 -15.23
N GLU A 151 15.06 -2.74 -15.82
CA GLU A 151 14.17 -3.06 -16.94
C GLU A 151 12.71 -3.09 -16.46
N ASP A 152 12.45 -3.69 -15.30
CA ASP A 152 11.12 -3.72 -14.67
C ASP A 152 10.64 -2.30 -14.34
N LEU A 153 11.51 -1.47 -13.75
CA LEU A 153 11.20 -0.07 -13.42
C LEU A 153 10.93 0.75 -14.68
N MET A 154 11.76 0.61 -15.72
CA MET A 154 11.60 1.29 -17.00
C MET A 154 10.28 0.91 -17.69
N ASN A 155 9.90 -0.37 -17.65
CA ASN A 155 8.65 -0.84 -18.25
C ASN A 155 7.41 -0.15 -17.68
N SER A 156 7.47 0.32 -16.43
CA SER A 156 6.35 0.99 -15.75
C SER A 156 6.57 2.50 -15.60
N TYR A 157 7.72 3.03 -16.05
CA TYR A 157 8.11 4.43 -15.86
C TYR A 157 7.13 5.40 -16.53
N ARG A 158 6.80 5.15 -17.80
CA ARG A 158 5.87 6.02 -18.55
C ARG A 158 4.50 6.07 -17.88
N ASP A 159 3.99 4.93 -17.42
CA ASP A 159 2.70 4.86 -16.73
C ASP A 159 2.75 5.63 -15.40
N ALA A 160 3.85 5.53 -14.64
CA ALA A 160 4.03 6.28 -13.40
C ALA A 160 4.08 7.80 -13.62
N ILE A 161 4.79 8.27 -14.67
CA ILE A 161 4.79 9.69 -15.06
C ILE A 161 3.39 10.15 -15.46
N ASN A 162 2.66 9.34 -16.24
CA ASN A 162 1.30 9.66 -16.63
C ASN A 162 0.36 9.83 -15.43
N VAL A 163 0.54 9.05 -14.37
CA VAL A 163 -0.21 9.23 -13.11
C VAL A 163 0.10 10.58 -12.48
N LEU A 164 1.38 10.99 -12.41
CA LEU A 164 1.79 12.28 -11.84
C LEU A 164 1.28 13.49 -12.64
N CYS A 165 1.28 13.38 -13.97
CA CYS A 165 0.87 14.46 -14.86
C CYS A 165 -0.67 14.55 -15.00
N SER A 166 -1.41 13.53 -14.58
CA SER A 166 -2.87 13.52 -14.66
C SER A 166 -3.51 14.48 -13.65
N GLN A 167 -4.58 15.15 -14.06
CA GLN A 167 -5.42 15.93 -13.13
C GLN A 167 -6.41 15.06 -12.36
N ASN A 168 -6.66 13.83 -12.82
CA ASN A 168 -7.58 12.88 -12.22
C ASN A 168 -6.81 11.58 -11.92
N PHE A 169 -6.17 11.52 -10.76
CA PHE A 169 -5.49 10.33 -10.26
C PHE A 169 -6.20 9.75 -9.04
N GLU A 170 -6.00 8.46 -8.85
CA GLU A 170 -6.34 7.79 -7.60
C GLU A 170 -5.14 7.89 -6.66
N LEU A 171 -5.37 8.14 -5.38
CA LEU A 171 -4.31 8.38 -4.40
C LEU A 171 -3.40 7.17 -4.20
N LEU A 172 -3.96 5.97 -4.23
CA LEU A 172 -3.15 4.75 -4.17
C LEU A 172 -2.27 4.60 -5.42
N SER A 173 -2.78 4.96 -6.60
CA SER A 173 -1.97 5.01 -7.83
C SER A 173 -0.86 6.04 -7.73
N LEU A 174 -1.13 7.21 -7.15
CA LEU A 174 -0.12 8.25 -6.91
C LEU A 174 0.98 7.74 -5.98
N VAL A 175 0.63 7.11 -4.86
CA VAL A 175 1.60 6.51 -3.92
C VAL A 175 2.50 5.50 -4.64
N LEU A 176 1.90 4.61 -5.45
CA LEU A 176 2.64 3.61 -6.21
C LEU A 176 3.57 4.23 -7.25
N ALA A 177 3.08 5.22 -8.00
CA ALA A 177 3.87 5.94 -9.00
C ALA A 177 5.06 6.68 -8.38
N VAL A 178 4.84 7.38 -7.27
CA VAL A 178 5.91 8.08 -6.53
C VAL A 178 6.93 7.09 -5.99
N ALA A 179 6.50 5.99 -5.37
CA ALA A 179 7.40 4.96 -4.86
C ALA A 179 8.27 4.35 -5.97
N LEU A 180 7.67 4.05 -7.13
CA LEU A 180 8.39 3.53 -8.29
C LEU A 180 9.42 4.53 -8.81
N LEU A 181 9.04 5.79 -8.96
CA LEU A 181 9.93 6.83 -9.49
C LEU A 181 11.06 7.17 -8.52
N LYS A 182 10.81 7.15 -7.20
CA LYS A 182 11.87 7.27 -6.19
C LYS A 182 12.89 6.15 -6.34
N GLU A 183 12.44 4.91 -6.54
CA GLU A 183 13.37 3.80 -6.74
C GLU A 183 14.13 3.87 -8.06
N PHE A 184 13.45 4.27 -9.14
CA PHE A 184 14.10 4.52 -10.42
C PHE A 184 15.22 5.57 -10.30
N VAL A 185 14.95 6.69 -9.64
CA VAL A 185 15.96 7.74 -9.40
C VAL A 185 17.09 7.22 -8.49
N ASN A 186 16.77 6.46 -7.45
CA ASN A 186 17.76 5.82 -6.58
C ASN A 186 18.70 4.92 -7.39
N TYR A 187 18.16 4.09 -8.28
CA TYR A 187 18.95 3.23 -9.17
C TYR A 187 19.87 4.05 -10.08
N LEU A 188 19.35 5.11 -10.72
CA LEU A 188 20.14 5.99 -11.59
C LEU A 188 21.29 6.64 -10.82
N TRP A 189 21.02 7.15 -9.63
CA TRP A 189 22.02 7.81 -8.79
C TRP A 189 23.13 6.83 -8.38
N ASN A 190 22.76 5.65 -7.89
CA ASN A 190 23.72 4.62 -7.49
C ASN A 190 24.56 4.12 -8.68
N SER A 191 23.97 4.05 -9.87
CA SER A 191 24.69 3.67 -11.10
C SER A 191 25.70 4.76 -11.52
N LEU A 192 25.34 6.04 -11.36
CA LEU A 192 26.26 7.14 -11.65
C LEU A 192 27.44 7.19 -10.66
N GLU A 193 27.19 6.88 -9.39
CA GLU A 193 28.25 6.75 -8.38
C GLU A 193 29.18 5.54 -8.65
N SER A 194 28.65 4.40 -9.11
CA SER A 194 29.49 3.24 -9.46
C SER A 194 30.36 3.50 -10.69
N VAL A 195 29.82 4.26 -11.66
CA VAL A 195 30.53 4.74 -12.86
C VAL A 195 31.70 5.65 -12.54
N GLN A 196 31.58 6.55 -11.55
CA GLN A 196 32.70 7.39 -11.12
C GLN A 196 33.87 6.55 -10.56
N ASN A 197 33.63 5.27 -10.25
CA ASN A 197 34.61 4.34 -9.71
C ASN A 197 35.06 3.24 -10.70
N SER A 198 34.46 3.12 -11.91
CA SER A 198 34.94 2.19 -12.94
C SER A 198 34.51 2.55 -14.38
N GLU A 199 35.49 2.73 -15.29
CA GLU A 199 35.28 3.19 -16.68
C GLU A 199 34.51 2.20 -17.58
N THR A 200 34.29 0.95 -17.17
CA THR A 200 33.71 -0.11 -18.02
C THR A 200 32.19 -0.31 -17.83
N GLU A 201 31.63 0.10 -16.69
CA GLU A 201 30.17 0.05 -16.47
C GLU A 201 29.44 1.19 -17.22
N PHE A 202 30.12 2.31 -17.47
CA PHE A 202 29.54 3.46 -18.18
C PHE A 202 29.13 3.13 -19.61
N MET A 203 29.84 2.27 -20.34
CA MET A 203 29.44 1.88 -21.70
C MET A 203 28.11 1.10 -21.71
N LYS A 204 27.92 0.17 -20.77
CA LYS A 204 26.66 -0.60 -20.68
C LYS A 204 25.49 0.24 -20.16
N PHE A 205 25.77 1.18 -19.27
CA PHE A 205 24.77 2.11 -18.75
C PHE A 205 24.41 3.19 -19.81
N SER A 206 25.41 3.73 -20.51
CA SER A 206 25.25 4.68 -21.63
C SER A 206 24.45 4.08 -22.79
N ASP A 207 24.69 2.82 -23.16
CA ASP A 207 23.90 2.14 -24.20
C ASP A 207 22.44 1.89 -23.76
N LYS A 208 22.17 1.87 -22.44
CA LYS A 208 20.80 1.81 -21.89
C LYS A 208 20.18 3.19 -21.73
N ILE A 209 20.96 4.23 -21.42
CA ILE A 209 20.53 5.63 -21.30
C ILE A 209 20.30 6.29 -22.66
N SER A 210 21.05 5.95 -23.71
CA SER A 210 20.78 6.46 -25.06
C SER A 210 19.35 6.11 -25.51
N ASN A 211 18.85 4.94 -25.10
CA ASN A 211 17.44 4.57 -25.28
C ASN A 211 16.48 5.39 -24.38
N ILE A 212 16.94 5.91 -23.23
CA ILE A 212 16.15 6.80 -22.36
C ILE A 212 16.06 8.20 -22.94
N ASP A 213 17.14 8.78 -23.46
CA ASP A 213 17.10 10.09 -24.13
C ASP A 213 16.16 10.03 -25.35
N GLU A 214 16.27 8.97 -26.16
CA GLU A 214 15.38 8.72 -27.29
C GLU A 214 13.92 8.49 -26.82
N MET A 215 13.71 7.87 -25.66
CA MET A 215 12.38 7.69 -25.06
C MET A 215 11.80 8.98 -24.46
N ILE A 216 12.62 9.83 -23.84
CA ILE A 216 12.22 11.15 -23.33
C ILE A 216 11.85 12.06 -24.50
N ASP A 217 12.62 12.03 -25.58
CA ASP A 217 12.31 12.77 -26.80
C ASP A 217 11.00 12.28 -27.45
N ASN A 218 10.77 10.97 -27.47
CA ASN A 218 9.48 10.40 -27.91
C ASN A 218 8.31 10.79 -26.98
N ILE A 219 8.52 10.83 -25.65
CA ILE A 219 7.50 11.31 -24.70
C ILE A 219 7.19 12.79 -24.96
N ASN A 220 8.21 13.61 -25.17
CA ASN A 220 8.04 15.03 -25.45
C ASN A 220 7.31 15.28 -26.78
N GLN A 221 7.54 14.44 -27.80
CA GLN A 221 6.82 14.50 -29.08
C GLN A 221 5.36 14.03 -28.99
N ASP A 222 5.06 13.04 -28.15
CA ASP A 222 3.68 12.56 -27.93
C ASP A 222 2.83 13.53 -27.07
N MET A 223 3.47 14.52 -26.43
CA MET A 223 2.85 15.52 -25.55
C MET A 223 2.58 16.88 -26.22
N GLU A 224 3.05 17.11 -27.46
CA GLU A 224 2.67 18.24 -28.32
C GLU A 224 1.35 17.98 -29.07
#